data_AF-U3AXS9-F1
#
_entry.id   AF-U3AXS9-F1
#
_cell.length_a   1.000
_cell.length_b   1.000
_cell.length_c   1.000
_cell.angle_alpha   90.00
_cell.angle_beta   90.00
_cell.angle_gamma   90.00
#
_symmetry.space_group_name_H-M   'P 1'
#
loop_
_entity.id
_entity.type
_entity.pdbx_description
1 polymer ?
#
loop_
_entity_poly.entity_id
_entity_poly.type
_entity_poly.pdbx_seq_one_letter_code
_entity_poly.pdbx_strand_id
1 'polypeptide(L)'
;MAIEYRITLDDNHQFSYRIELDRQYDPQGAEATPKWTRLENNQCSNCPLKKDEFSRCPAAVDLHRVIEDFQGLPAFKKAQVWVRTPEREYSKQVGLEEGLRSLLGVIMATSACPVLGKLKPMAHNHLPFASSQEFILRTISLYLTRQYFCGMQIKFHP
;
A
#
# COMPACT_ATOMS: atom_id res chain seq x y z
N MET A 1 -1.89 -14.59 -0.72
CA MET A 1 -2.18 -13.98 -2.04
C MET A 1 -1.17 -12.86 -2.26
N ALA A 2 -0.64 -12.71 -3.47
CA ALA A 2 0.38 -11.71 -3.77
C ALA A 2 0.03 -10.87 -5.00
N ILE A 3 0.52 -9.64 -5.02
CA ILE A 3 0.51 -8.76 -6.20
C ILE A 3 1.96 -8.52 -6.61
N GLU A 4 2.25 -8.74 -7.88
CA GLU A 4 3.58 -8.52 -8.45
C GLU A 4 3.62 -7.22 -9.22
N TYR A 5 4.70 -6.47 -9.08
CA TYR A 5 4.99 -5.23 -9.78
C TYR A 5 6.32 -5.34 -10.49
N ARG A 6 6.36 -4.81 -11.71
CA ARG A 6 7.60 -4.52 -12.43
C ARG A 6 7.53 -3.11 -12.99
N ILE A 7 8.52 -2.29 -12.66
CA ILE A 7 8.66 -0.91 -13.13
C ILE A 7 9.95 -0.82 -13.94
N THR A 8 9.84 -0.55 -15.23
CA THR A 8 10.98 -0.41 -16.14
C THR A 8 11.05 1.04 -16.62
N LEU A 9 12.11 1.75 -16.27
CA LEU A 9 12.35 3.14 -16.68
C LEU A 9 13.16 3.22 -17.98
N ASP A 10 14.13 2.33 -18.13
CA ASP A 10 15.01 2.15 -19.29
C ASP A 10 15.70 0.78 -19.15
N ASP A 11 16.58 0.44 -20.09
CA ASP A 11 17.24 -0.88 -20.16
C ASP A 11 18.06 -1.23 -18.91
N ASN A 12 18.50 -0.24 -18.13
CA ASN A 12 19.34 -0.43 -16.95
C ASN A 12 18.58 -0.30 -15.63
N HIS A 13 17.37 0.26 -15.65
CA HIS A 13 16.59 0.52 -14.44
C HIS A 13 15.26 -0.24 -14.48
N GLN A 14 15.30 -1.46 -13.95
CA GLN A 14 14.14 -2.31 -13.74
C GLN A 14 14.02 -2.70 -12.27
N PHE A 15 12.87 -2.42 -11.68
CA PHE A 15 12.56 -2.74 -10.29
C PHE A 15 11.40 -3.73 -10.23
N SER A 16 11.53 -4.75 -9.39
CA SER A 16 10.53 -5.80 -9.22
C SER A 16 10.14 -5.94 -7.74
N TYR A 17 8.83 -5.97 -7.48
CA TYR A 17 8.29 -6.12 -6.14
C TYR A 17 7.24 -7.21 -6.10
N ARG A 18 7.23 -7.99 -5.03
CA ARG A 18 6.17 -8.94 -4.72
C ARG A 18 5.57 -8.55 -3.37
N ILE A 19 4.29 -8.19 -3.38
CA ILE A 19 3.58 -7.68 -2.22
C ILE A 19 2.61 -8.76 -1.77
N GLU A 20 2.95 -9.43 -0.66
CA GLU A 20 2.01 -10.30 0.03
C GLU A 20 0.90 -9.45 0.67
N LEU A 21 -0.35 -9.88 0.54
CA LEU A 21 -1.49 -9.14 1.10
C LEU A 21 -1.70 -9.38 2.59
N ASP A 22 -1.18 -10.49 3.10
CA ASP A 22 -1.27 -10.90 4.51
C ASP A 22 0.06 -10.70 5.23
N ARG A 23 0.64 -9.50 5.10
CA ARG A 23 1.86 -9.15 5.82
C ARG A 23 1.58 -8.92 7.30
N GLN A 24 2.56 -9.29 8.10
CA GLN A 24 2.59 -9.07 9.53
C GLN A 24 3.77 -8.16 9.87
N TYR A 25 3.65 -7.41 10.95
CA TYR A 25 4.75 -6.63 11.45
C TYR A 25 5.82 -7.56 12.02
N ASP A 26 7.05 -7.42 11.54
CA ASP A 26 8.22 -8.09 12.09
C ASP A 26 9.05 -7.07 12.89
N PRO A 27 9.01 -7.10 14.24
CA PRO A 27 9.78 -6.19 15.08
C PRO A 27 11.29 -6.31 14.86
N GLN A 28 11.81 -7.51 14.59
CA GLN A 28 13.24 -7.74 14.43
C GLN A 28 13.72 -7.16 13.10
N GLY A 29 13.02 -7.48 12.01
CA GLY A 29 13.29 -6.91 10.69
C GLY A 29 13.13 -5.39 10.67
N ALA A 30 12.17 -4.84 11.43
CA ALA A 30 11.97 -3.41 11.55
C ALA A 30 13.23 -2.71 12.09
N GLU A 31 13.91 -3.26 13.09
CA GLU A 31 15.10 -2.62 13.70
C GLU A 31 16.25 -2.39 12.72
N ALA A 32 16.36 -3.21 11.68
CA ALA A 32 17.37 -3.06 10.63
C ALA A 32 17.07 -1.93 9.62
N THR A 33 15.90 -1.30 9.69
CA THR A 33 15.48 -0.28 8.71
C THR A 33 16.06 1.12 8.99
N PRO A 34 16.06 2.03 8.01
CA PRO A 34 16.63 3.38 8.16
C PRO A 34 15.99 4.19 9.29
N LYS A 35 16.72 5.16 9.85
CA LYS A 35 16.24 5.95 11.01
C LYS A 35 14.93 6.69 10.75
N TRP A 36 14.63 7.05 9.51
CA TRP A 36 13.40 7.77 9.17
C TRP A 36 12.14 6.91 9.34
N THR A 37 12.25 5.58 9.46
CA THR A 37 11.09 4.70 9.71
C THR A 37 10.66 4.65 11.18
N ARG A 38 11.42 5.28 12.10
CA ARG A 38 11.05 5.39 13.52
C ARG A 38 9.66 5.97 13.69
N LEU A 39 8.90 5.45 14.65
CA LEU A 39 7.50 5.86 14.85
C LEU A 39 7.37 7.36 15.14
N GLU A 40 8.33 7.92 15.90
CA GLU A 40 8.40 9.34 16.25
C GLU A 40 8.72 10.27 15.07
N ASN A 41 9.25 9.73 13.97
CA ASN A 41 9.63 10.54 12.81
C ASN A 41 8.40 10.84 11.95
N ASN A 42 7.93 12.09 11.98
CA ASN A 42 6.72 12.54 11.27
C ASN A 42 5.47 11.69 11.60
N GLN A 43 5.29 11.36 12.89
CA GLN A 43 4.14 10.59 13.35
C GLN A 43 2.82 11.28 12.95
N CYS A 44 1.89 10.52 12.37
CA CYS A 44 0.57 11.04 12.01
C CYS A 44 -0.17 11.54 13.26
N SER A 45 -0.92 12.65 13.13
CA SER A 45 -1.74 13.20 14.22
C SER A 45 -2.82 12.25 14.74
N ASN A 46 -3.23 11.27 13.94
CA ASN A 46 -4.22 10.25 14.27
C ASN A 46 -3.61 8.86 14.52
N CYS A 47 -2.28 8.77 14.71
CA CYS A 47 -1.62 7.50 14.94
C CYS A 47 -1.99 6.91 16.32
N PRO A 48 -2.58 5.71 16.41
CA PRO A 48 -2.93 5.11 17.69
C PRO A 48 -1.79 4.29 18.30
N LEU A 49 -0.67 4.12 17.57
CA LEU A 49 0.46 3.30 18.02
C LEU A 49 1.30 4.06 19.06
N LYS A 50 1.76 3.33 20.07
CA LYS A 50 2.65 3.86 21.12
C LYS A 50 4.08 3.43 20.87
N LYS A 51 5.02 4.33 21.15
CA LYS A 51 6.47 4.09 20.98
C LYS A 51 7.02 2.92 21.79
N ASP A 52 6.39 2.63 22.94
CA ASP A 52 6.81 1.55 23.83
C ASP A 52 6.45 0.16 23.25
N GLU A 53 5.48 0.10 22.34
CA GLU A 53 5.03 -1.12 21.66
C GLU A 53 5.60 -1.21 20.23
N PHE A 54 5.77 -0.07 19.56
CA PHE A 54 6.28 0.03 18.20
C PHE A 54 7.42 1.05 18.13
N SER A 55 8.67 0.56 18.00
CA SER A 55 9.82 1.43 17.76
C SER A 55 9.76 2.14 16.41
N ARG A 56 9.10 1.52 15.43
CA ARG A 56 9.03 1.98 14.03
C ARG A 56 7.61 1.93 13.49
N CYS A 57 7.32 2.84 12.56
CA CYS A 57 6.04 2.89 11.86
C CYS A 57 5.93 1.69 10.90
N PRO A 58 4.91 0.81 11.04
CA PRO A 58 4.79 -0.36 10.17
C PRO A 58 4.71 -0.01 8.69
N ALA A 59 3.97 1.05 8.34
CA ALA A 59 3.89 1.51 6.97
C ALA A 59 5.24 2.04 6.44
N ALA A 60 6.00 2.77 7.26
CA ALA A 60 7.32 3.26 6.85
C ALA A 60 8.32 2.11 6.66
N VAL A 61 8.31 1.13 7.57
CA VAL A 61 9.07 -0.12 7.46
C VAL A 61 8.72 -0.86 6.17
N ASP A 62 7.46 -0.91 5.78
CA ASP A 62 7.07 -1.59 4.55
C ASP A 62 7.42 -0.81 3.27
N LEU A 63 7.53 0.51 3.35
CA LEU A 63 7.81 1.38 2.19
C LEU A 63 9.30 1.58 1.94
N HIS A 64 10.18 1.37 2.93
CA HIS A 64 11.54 1.91 2.86
C HIS A 64 12.33 1.51 1.62
N ARG A 65 12.29 0.22 1.24
CA ARG A 65 12.99 -0.27 0.05
C ARG A 65 12.56 0.46 -1.22
N VAL A 66 11.25 0.62 -1.41
CA VAL A 66 10.72 1.34 -2.57
C VAL A 66 11.16 2.81 -2.54
N ILE A 67 11.13 3.46 -1.39
CA ILE A 67 11.54 4.86 -1.29
C ILE A 67 13.03 5.03 -1.62
N GLU A 68 13.89 4.12 -1.15
CA GLU A 68 15.33 4.13 -1.41
C GLU A 68 15.65 3.82 -2.88
N ASP A 69 14.99 2.83 -3.48
CA ASP A 69 15.17 2.43 -4.88
C ASP A 69 14.88 3.57 -5.87
N PHE A 70 13.88 4.40 -5.56
CA PHE A 70 13.46 5.51 -6.43
C PHE A 70 13.97 6.88 -5.98
N GLN A 71 14.81 6.94 -4.93
CA GLN A 71 15.37 8.19 -4.43
C GLN A 71 16.23 8.86 -5.52
N GLY A 72 15.97 10.15 -5.79
CA GLY A 72 16.71 10.93 -6.77
C GLY A 72 16.26 10.74 -8.23
N LEU A 73 15.30 9.85 -8.50
CA LEU A 73 14.72 9.71 -9.84
C LEU A 73 13.64 10.79 -10.09
N PRO A 74 13.61 11.43 -11.29
CA PRO A 74 12.59 12.41 -11.61
C PRO A 74 11.19 11.78 -11.64
N ALA A 75 10.27 12.32 -10.85
CA ALA A 75 8.89 11.83 -10.75
C ALA A 75 8.20 11.73 -12.12
N PHE A 76 8.32 12.76 -12.97
CA PHE A 76 7.67 12.81 -14.28
C PHE A 76 8.30 11.89 -15.35
N LYS A 77 9.38 11.17 -15.04
CA LYS A 77 10.02 10.25 -15.99
C LYS A 77 9.03 9.16 -16.37
N LYS A 78 8.87 8.91 -17.68
CA LYS A 78 8.00 7.84 -18.16
C LYS A 78 8.59 6.48 -17.79
N ALA A 79 7.75 5.58 -17.33
CA ALA A 79 8.09 4.21 -17.00
C ALA A 79 7.01 3.26 -17.53
N GLN A 80 7.44 2.08 -17.98
CA GLN A 80 6.54 0.97 -18.24
C GLN A 80 6.26 0.28 -16.91
N VAL A 81 5.00 0.27 -16.50
CA VAL A 81 4.58 -0.39 -15.26
C VAL A 81 3.72 -1.59 -15.61
N TRP A 82 4.16 -2.77 -15.18
CA TRP A 82 3.44 -4.03 -15.29
C TRP A 82 3.03 -4.49 -13.88
N VAL A 83 1.78 -4.90 -13.73
CA VAL A 83 1.21 -5.36 -12.46
C VAL A 83 0.45 -6.64 -12.69
N ARG A 84 0.71 -7.66 -11.87
CA ARG A 84 -0.01 -8.93 -11.90
C ARG A 84 -0.71 -9.17 -10.58
N THR A 85 -2.02 -9.35 -10.65
CA THR A 85 -2.86 -9.87 -9.55
C THR A 85 -3.29 -11.30 -9.90
N PRO A 86 -3.92 -12.05 -8.97
CA PRO A 86 -4.41 -13.39 -9.29
C PRO A 86 -5.43 -13.43 -10.44
N GLU A 87 -6.20 -12.35 -10.62
CA GLU A 87 -7.31 -12.29 -11.56
C GLU A 87 -6.91 -11.74 -12.94
N ARG A 88 -5.79 -11.01 -13.04
CA ARG A 88 -5.48 -10.17 -14.22
C ARG A 88 -4.06 -9.63 -14.22
N GLU A 89 -3.59 -9.32 -15.41
CA GLU A 89 -2.37 -8.55 -15.66
C GLU A 89 -2.70 -7.18 -16.24
N TYR A 90 -1.91 -6.18 -15.82
CA TYR A 90 -1.99 -4.80 -16.27
C TYR A 90 -0.65 -4.36 -16.79
N SER A 91 -0.67 -3.56 -17.85
CA SER A 91 0.52 -2.95 -18.42
C SER A 91 0.18 -1.56 -18.90
N LYS A 92 0.89 -0.53 -18.43
CA LYS A 92 0.64 0.86 -18.82
C LYS A 92 1.93 1.66 -18.80
N GLN A 93 2.14 2.47 -19.84
CA GLN A 93 3.21 3.48 -19.85
C GLN A 93 2.68 4.74 -19.16
N VAL A 94 3.28 5.10 -18.03
CA VAL A 94 2.82 6.20 -17.17
C VAL A 94 4.01 7.03 -16.68
N GLY A 95 3.75 8.16 -16.03
CA GLY A 95 4.78 8.81 -15.21
C GLY A 95 5.12 7.92 -14.01
N LEU A 96 6.39 7.94 -13.58
CA LEU A 96 6.87 7.14 -12.46
C LEU A 96 6.03 7.41 -11.19
N GLU A 97 5.61 8.65 -10.96
CA GLU A 97 4.73 9.04 -9.87
C GLU A 97 3.40 8.30 -9.85
N GLU A 98 2.81 8.03 -11.02
CA GLU A 98 1.54 7.30 -11.12
C GLU A 98 1.74 5.81 -10.80
N GLY A 99 2.83 5.22 -11.29
CA GLY A 99 3.23 3.86 -10.97
C GLY A 99 3.50 3.67 -9.48
N LEU A 100 4.29 4.57 -8.90
CA LEU A 100 4.60 4.56 -7.46
C LEU A 100 3.36 4.77 -6.62
N ARG A 101 2.48 5.73 -6.95
CA ARG A 101 1.21 5.92 -6.22
C ARG A 101 0.39 4.63 -6.14
N SER A 102 0.35 3.86 -7.23
CA SER A 102 -0.32 2.56 -7.25
C SER A 102 0.36 1.54 -6.33
N LEU A 103 1.68 1.37 -6.46
CA LEU A 103 2.48 0.44 -5.66
C LEU A 103 2.42 0.75 -4.16
N LEU A 104 2.71 2.01 -3.79
CA LEU A 104 2.71 2.47 -2.40
C LEU A 104 1.31 2.32 -1.78
N GLY A 105 0.23 2.51 -2.55
CA GLY A 105 -1.14 2.31 -2.08
C GLY A 105 -1.39 0.87 -1.60
N VAL A 106 -0.92 -0.14 -2.33
CA VAL A 106 -1.02 -1.55 -1.92
C VAL A 106 -0.17 -1.80 -0.68
N ILE A 107 1.09 -1.34 -0.70
CA ILE A 107 2.03 -1.52 0.43
C ILE A 107 1.48 -0.88 1.71
N MET A 108 0.87 0.29 1.64
CA MET A 108 0.28 0.91 2.81
C MET A 108 -0.96 0.16 3.30
N ALA A 109 -1.85 -0.23 2.39
CA ALA A 109 -3.11 -0.90 2.72
C ALA A 109 -2.93 -2.32 3.29
N THR A 110 -1.80 -2.98 3.01
CA THR A 110 -1.47 -4.31 3.54
C THR A 110 -0.38 -4.27 4.61
N SER A 111 0.02 -3.08 5.07
CA SER A 111 0.90 -2.94 6.23
C SER A 111 0.17 -3.24 7.54
N ALA A 112 0.92 -3.41 8.63
CA ALA A 112 0.35 -3.55 9.96
C ALA A 112 -0.12 -2.22 10.59
N CYS A 113 -0.17 -1.11 9.84
CA CYS A 113 -0.70 0.15 10.33
C CYS A 113 -2.21 0.05 10.57
N PRO A 114 -2.73 0.30 11.80
CA PRO A 114 -4.16 0.12 12.11
C PRO A 114 -5.08 1.13 11.42
N VAL A 115 -4.55 2.28 11.01
CA VAL A 115 -5.31 3.29 10.25
C VAL A 115 -5.42 2.86 8.79
N LEU A 116 -4.30 2.53 8.16
CA LEU A 116 -4.23 2.20 6.73
C LEU A 116 -4.72 0.77 6.43
N GLY A 117 -4.58 -0.16 7.37
CA GLY A 117 -5.08 -1.53 7.25
C GLY A 117 -6.60 -1.63 7.07
N LYS A 118 -7.36 -0.57 7.39
CA LYS A 118 -8.79 -0.47 7.05
C LYS A 118 -9.05 -0.48 5.54
N LEU A 119 -8.04 -0.14 4.74
CA LEU A 119 -8.07 -0.15 3.28
C LEU A 119 -7.67 -1.50 2.68
N LYS A 120 -7.38 -2.53 3.49
CA LYS A 120 -7.03 -3.88 3.01
C LYS A 120 -8.01 -4.45 1.96
N PRO A 121 -9.33 -4.21 1.99
CA PRO A 121 -10.23 -4.62 0.91
C PRO A 121 -9.93 -4.00 -0.46
N MET A 122 -9.38 -2.77 -0.48
CA MET A 122 -8.94 -2.11 -1.73
C MET A 122 -7.73 -2.81 -2.34
N ALA A 123 -6.84 -3.34 -1.51
CA ALA A 123 -5.66 -4.11 -1.93
C ALA A 123 -6.03 -5.53 -2.40
N HIS A 124 -7.05 -6.18 -1.80
CA HIS A 124 -7.56 -7.45 -2.33
C HIS A 124 -8.20 -7.29 -3.70
N ASN A 125 -8.91 -6.18 -3.92
CA ASN A 125 -9.54 -5.88 -5.21
C ASN A 125 -8.68 -4.92 -6.05
N HIS A 126 -7.35 -4.98 -5.91
CA HIS A 126 -6.45 -3.94 -6.38
C HIS A 126 -6.63 -3.60 -7.85
N LEU A 127 -6.90 -2.32 -8.14
CA LEU A 127 -7.04 -1.77 -9.48
C LEU A 127 -5.91 -0.77 -9.71
N PRO A 128 -4.81 -1.18 -10.38
CA PRO A 128 -3.75 -0.27 -10.76
C PRO A 128 -4.27 0.85 -11.65
N PHE A 129 -3.65 2.03 -11.53
CA PHE A 129 -3.96 3.20 -12.38
C PHE A 129 -5.42 3.68 -12.32
N ALA A 130 -6.14 3.36 -11.24
CA ALA A 130 -7.51 3.81 -11.06
C ALA A 130 -7.62 5.34 -11.17
N SER A 131 -8.57 5.77 -12.00
CA SER A 131 -9.01 7.16 -12.07
C SER A 131 -9.63 7.60 -10.74
N SER A 132 -9.74 8.91 -10.54
CA SER A 132 -10.43 9.46 -9.37
C SER A 132 -11.88 8.97 -9.27
N GLN A 133 -12.57 8.83 -10.41
CA GLN A 133 -13.95 8.33 -10.44
C GLN A 133 -14.04 6.87 -10.00
N GLU A 134 -13.18 5.99 -10.51
CA GLU A 134 -13.12 4.59 -10.09
C GLU A 134 -12.74 4.46 -8.61
N PHE A 135 -11.82 5.28 -8.14
CA PHE A 135 -11.42 5.31 -6.73
C PHE A 135 -12.60 5.71 -5.82
N ILE A 136 -13.30 6.80 -6.17
CA ILE A 136 -14.47 7.29 -5.41
C ILE A 136 -15.56 6.23 -5.39
N LEU A 137 -15.93 5.69 -6.56
CA LEU A 137 -16.97 4.67 -6.67
C LEU A 137 -16.63 3.46 -5.80
N ARG A 138 -15.43 2.90 -5.94
CA ARG A 138 -14.99 1.73 -5.14
C ARG A 138 -14.98 2.03 -3.65
N THR A 139 -14.51 3.20 -3.24
CA THR A 139 -14.43 3.60 -1.83
C THR A 139 -15.82 3.74 -1.22
N ILE A 140 -16.74 4.42 -1.91
CA ILE A 140 -18.12 4.58 -1.47
C ILE A 140 -18.82 3.23 -1.41
N SER A 141 -18.69 2.40 -2.45
CA SER A 141 -19.28 1.05 -2.47
C SER A 141 -18.79 0.22 -1.28
N LEU A 142 -17.47 0.16 -1.04
CA LEU A 142 -16.93 -0.59 0.10
C LEU A 142 -17.38 -0.04 1.44
N TYR A 143 -17.44 1.27 1.59
CA TYR A 143 -17.93 1.91 2.81
C TYR A 143 -19.40 1.58 3.07
N LEU A 144 -20.27 1.76 2.08
CA LEU A 144 -21.71 1.48 2.21
C LEU A 144 -21.98 -0.01 2.42
N THR A 145 -21.26 -0.90 1.73
CA THR A 145 -21.35 -2.35 1.97
C THR A 145 -20.97 -2.69 3.41
N ARG A 146 -19.88 -2.12 3.92
CA ARG A 146 -19.51 -2.29 5.34
C ARG A 146 -20.61 -1.79 6.28
N GLN A 147 -21.14 -0.59 6.04
CA GLN A 147 -22.19 -0.02 6.89
C GLN A 147 -23.48 -0.84 6.86
N TYR A 148 -23.86 -1.37 5.69
CA TYR A 148 -25.01 -2.25 5.56
C TYR A 148 -24.88 -3.49 6.44
N PHE A 149 -23.74 -4.20 6.36
CA PHE A 149 -23.51 -5.39 7.18
C PHE A 149 -23.33 -5.07 8.68
N CYS A 150 -22.68 -3.96 9.03
CA CYS A 150 -22.59 -3.52 10.43
C CYS A 150 -23.98 -3.16 11.00
N GLY A 151 -24.84 -2.51 10.22
CA GLY A 151 -26.22 -2.21 10.62
C GLY A 151 -27.09 -3.45 10.74
N MET A 152 -26.83 -4.49 9.93
CA MET A 152 -27.53 -5.77 9.98
C MET A 152 -27.10 -6.65 11.17
N GLN A 153 -25.93 -6.37 11.78
CA GLN A 153 -25.42 -7.06 12.98
C GLN A 153 -26.17 -6.72 14.29
N ILE A 154 -27.25 -5.94 14.25
CA ILE A 154 -28.17 -5.71 15.38
C ILE A 154 -29.51 -6.43 15.12
N LYS A 155 -29.53 -7.75 14.89
CA LYS A 155 -30.67 -8.67 15.17
C LYS A 155 -30.22 -10.15 15.08
N PHE A 156 -29.20 -10.55 15.83
CA PHE A 156 -29.15 -11.93 16.33
C PHE A 156 -29.60 -11.88 17.78
N HIS A 157 -30.92 -11.89 17.98
CA HIS A 157 -31.49 -12.27 19.27
C HIS A 157 -31.36 -13.79 19.38
N PRO A 158 -30.96 -14.34 20.53
CA PRO A 158 -31.04 -15.78 20.78
C PRO A 158 -32.48 -16.29 20.68
#